data_AF-A0A1Y5GLA1-F1
#
_entry.id   AF-A0A1Y5GLA1-F1
#
_cell.length_a   1.000
_cell.length_b   1.000
_cell.length_c   1.000
_cell.angle_alpha   90.00
_cell.angle_beta   90.00
_cell.angle_gamma   90.00
#
_symmetry.space_group_name_H-M   'P 1'
#
loop_
_entity.id
_entity.type
_entity.pdbx_description
1 polymer ?
#
loop_
_entity_poly.entity_id
_entity_poly.type
_entity_poly.pdbx_seq_one_letter_code
_entity_poly.pdbx_strand_id
1 'polypeptide(L)'
;MLAKLMQSHRENLAMKPATLQAPKLTGKHQVSASVIINASQRQVWELLEDFYDVYTWVPTVKKSHSLNDKELGIGAGRFCELDGFGSIEEYITAWYPGVGFVYRITPLGPLDKSHSSWWLTQMPDGRTELAVALSYNIRFGLFGKVMHKLVMRKKLEESLPGTLLAVKHKVESNAVMTSSAA
;
A
#
# COMPACT_ATOMS: atom_id res chain seq x y z
N MET A 1 -37.22 -29.00 17.82
CA MET A 1 -35.74 -29.16 17.84
C MET A 1 -35.08 -28.74 16.53
N LEU A 2 -35.62 -29.14 15.37
CA LEU A 2 -35.06 -28.80 14.04
C LEU A 2 -34.94 -27.28 13.77
N ALA A 3 -35.90 -26.47 14.22
CA ALA A 3 -35.87 -25.01 14.03
C ALA A 3 -34.74 -24.31 14.82
N LYS A 4 -34.43 -24.76 16.04
CA LYS A 4 -33.30 -24.23 16.82
C LYS A 4 -31.95 -24.63 16.22
N LEU A 5 -31.88 -25.81 15.60
CA LEU A 5 -30.67 -26.30 14.92
C LEU A 5 -30.42 -25.53 13.61
N MET A 6 -31.47 -25.19 12.85
CA MET A 6 -31.34 -24.36 11.65
C MET A 6 -31.09 -22.88 11.95
N GLN A 7 -31.59 -22.36 13.07
CA GLN A 7 -31.25 -21.01 13.56
C GLN A 7 -29.77 -20.93 13.94
N SER A 8 -29.27 -21.90 14.71
CA SER A 8 -27.85 -21.99 15.10
C SER A 8 -26.90 -22.22 13.91
N HIS A 9 -27.37 -22.88 12.84
CA HIS A 9 -26.58 -23.07 11.62
C HIS A 9 -26.58 -21.82 10.72
N ARG A 10 -27.66 -21.02 10.71
CA ARG A 10 -27.70 -19.70 10.04
C ARG A 10 -26.92 -18.63 10.82
N GLU A 11 -26.89 -18.70 12.14
CA GLU A 11 -26.10 -17.80 12.99
C GLU A 11 -24.59 -18.06 12.87
N ASN A 12 -24.17 -19.28 12.51
CA ASN A 12 -22.77 -19.61 12.20
C ASN A 12 -22.31 -19.24 10.78
N LEU A 13 -23.24 -18.85 9.89
CA LEU A 13 -22.94 -18.32 8.55
C LEU A 13 -22.95 -16.79 8.48
N ALA A 14 -23.32 -16.11 9.58
CA ALA A 14 -22.91 -14.73 9.81
C ALA A 14 -21.45 -14.70 10.29
N MET A 15 -20.55 -15.28 9.49
CA MET A 15 -19.14 -14.94 9.64
C MET A 15 -19.03 -13.44 9.40
N LYS A 16 -18.67 -12.68 10.44
CA LYS A 16 -18.03 -11.37 10.25
C LYS A 16 -17.02 -11.58 9.12
N PRO A 17 -17.01 -10.78 8.04
CA PRO A 17 -16.01 -10.93 7.00
C PRO A 17 -14.66 -10.94 7.71
N ALA A 18 -13.97 -12.08 7.64
CA ALA A 18 -12.66 -12.21 8.27
C ALA A 18 -11.81 -11.12 7.63
N THR A 19 -11.51 -10.07 8.39
CA THR A 19 -10.73 -8.94 7.90
C THR A 19 -9.35 -9.52 7.59
N LEU A 20 -9.06 -9.73 6.30
CA LEU A 20 -7.75 -10.17 5.88
C LEU A 20 -6.75 -9.14 6.42
N GLN A 21 -5.77 -9.60 7.20
CA GLN A 21 -4.73 -8.74 7.74
C GLN A 21 -3.59 -8.64 6.75
N ALA A 22 -2.94 -7.48 6.71
CA ALA A 22 -1.74 -7.28 5.91
C ALA A 22 -0.66 -8.32 6.26
N PRO A 23 0.05 -8.88 5.27
CA PRO A 23 1.16 -9.78 5.54
C PRO A 23 2.22 -9.11 6.42
N LYS A 24 2.80 -9.88 7.35
CA LYS A 24 3.90 -9.39 8.17
C LYS A 24 5.14 -9.15 7.29
N LEU A 25 5.64 -7.92 7.28
CA LEU A 25 6.84 -7.55 6.55
C LEU A 25 8.11 -8.01 7.26
N THR A 26 9.18 -8.23 6.48
CA THR A 26 10.51 -8.60 6.98
C THR A 26 11.47 -7.41 6.92
N GLY A 27 12.18 -7.15 8.02
CA GLY A 27 13.20 -6.11 8.15
C GLY A 27 13.45 -5.74 9.61
N LYS A 28 14.60 -5.11 9.91
CA LYS A 28 14.97 -4.68 11.28
C LYS A 28 14.27 -3.38 11.70
N HIS A 29 13.83 -2.60 10.73
CA HIS A 29 13.15 -1.33 10.94
C HIS A 29 11.85 -1.31 10.16
N GLN A 30 10.88 -0.55 10.67
CA GLN A 30 9.60 -0.36 10.03
C GLN A 30 9.07 1.03 10.36
N VAL A 31 8.43 1.64 9.36
CA VAL A 31 7.58 2.81 9.51
C VAL A 31 6.23 2.49 8.87
N SER A 32 5.17 3.11 9.36
CA SER A 32 3.83 2.90 8.84
C SER A 32 2.98 4.15 9.04
N ALA A 33 1.98 4.32 8.18
CA ALA A 33 0.95 5.34 8.30
C ALA A 33 -0.37 4.77 7.76
N SER A 34 -1.49 5.36 8.16
CA SER A 34 -2.78 5.08 7.55
C SER A 34 -3.60 6.36 7.37
N VAL A 35 -4.59 6.29 6.48
CA VAL A 35 -5.54 7.36 6.24
C VAL A 35 -6.94 6.78 5.97
N ILE A 36 -7.97 7.48 6.43
CA ILE A 36 -9.36 7.16 6.07
C ILE A 36 -9.74 7.93 4.81
N ILE A 37 -10.23 7.21 3.80
CA ILE A 37 -10.68 7.74 2.52
C ILE A 37 -12.20 7.64 2.46
N ASN A 38 -12.86 8.73 2.11
CA ASN A 38 -14.31 8.83 1.93
C ASN A 38 -14.73 8.23 0.57
N ALA A 39 -14.42 6.96 0.38
CA ALA A 39 -14.76 6.17 -0.80
C ALA A 39 -14.84 4.69 -0.42
N SER A 40 -15.55 3.91 -1.24
CA SER A 40 -15.62 2.46 -1.08
C SER A 40 -14.28 1.79 -1.38
N GLN A 41 -14.06 0.60 -0.81
CA GLN A 41 -12.82 -0.15 -0.99
C GLN A 41 -12.53 -0.41 -2.47
N ARG A 42 -13.57 -0.67 -3.27
CA ARG A 42 -13.48 -0.85 -4.72
C ARG A 42 -12.90 0.40 -5.41
N GLN A 43 -13.42 1.58 -5.10
CA GLN A 43 -12.97 2.84 -5.71
C GLN A 43 -11.51 3.17 -5.34
N VAL A 44 -11.09 2.84 -4.11
CA VAL A 44 -9.68 3.00 -3.72
C VAL A 44 -8.82 1.99 -4.47
N TRP A 45 -9.27 0.74 -4.58
CA TRP A 45 -8.54 -0.33 -5.27
C TRP A 45 -8.34 -0.05 -6.76
N GLU A 46 -9.35 0.47 -7.47
CA GLU A 46 -9.26 0.86 -8.89
C GLU A 46 -8.08 1.82 -9.17
N LEU A 47 -7.74 2.69 -8.20
CA LEU A 47 -6.55 3.54 -8.32
C LEU A 47 -5.26 2.79 -7.97
N LEU A 48 -5.28 1.98 -6.91
CA LEU A 48 -4.08 1.30 -6.41
C LEU A 48 -3.62 0.13 -7.29
N GLU A 49 -4.56 -0.51 -8.00
CA GLU A 49 -4.25 -1.62 -8.89
C GLU A 49 -3.54 -1.17 -10.18
N ASP A 50 -3.60 0.13 -10.49
CA ASP A 50 -2.75 0.76 -11.50
C ASP A 50 -1.30 0.89 -10.98
N PHE A 51 -0.66 -0.27 -10.84
CA PHE A 51 0.66 -0.43 -10.27
C PHE A 51 1.72 0.18 -11.18
N TYR A 52 1.61 0.05 -12.50
CA TYR A 52 2.66 0.53 -13.40
C TYR A 52 2.70 2.05 -13.52
N ASP A 53 1.56 2.73 -13.45
CA ASP A 53 1.47 4.18 -13.67
C ASP A 53 1.35 4.97 -12.35
N VAL A 54 2.06 4.52 -11.32
CA VAL A 54 2.08 5.14 -9.98
C VAL A 54 2.44 6.63 -9.96
N TYR A 55 3.17 7.12 -10.96
CA TYR A 55 3.49 8.54 -11.13
C TYR A 55 2.25 9.42 -11.32
N THR A 56 1.11 8.84 -11.71
CA THR A 56 -0.15 9.56 -11.91
C THR A 56 -0.87 9.90 -10.60
N TRP A 57 -0.48 9.25 -9.49
CA TRP A 57 -1.14 9.39 -8.19
C TRP A 57 -0.18 9.50 -6.97
N VAL A 58 1.12 9.23 -7.12
CA VAL A 58 2.15 9.54 -6.12
C VAL A 58 3.02 10.71 -6.60
N PRO A 59 2.90 11.91 -6.00
CA PRO A 59 3.60 13.11 -6.46
C PRO A 59 5.13 13.02 -6.47
N THR A 60 5.71 12.16 -5.65
CA THR A 60 7.18 12.00 -5.54
C THR A 60 7.77 11.09 -6.62
N VAL A 61 6.92 10.41 -7.42
CA VAL A 61 7.36 9.57 -8.54
C VAL A 61 7.21 10.36 -9.84
N LYS A 62 8.32 10.64 -10.51
CA LYS A 62 8.35 11.40 -11.77
C LYS A 62 7.97 10.56 -12.98
N LYS A 63 8.40 9.29 -12.98
CA LYS A 63 8.16 8.34 -14.06
C LYS A 63 8.03 6.95 -13.47
N SER A 64 7.15 6.16 -14.05
CA SER A 64 7.08 4.73 -13.81
C SER A 64 6.67 3.98 -15.07
N HIS A 65 7.13 2.74 -15.21
CA HIS A 65 6.76 1.83 -16.29
C HIS A 65 7.03 0.38 -15.87
N SER A 66 6.38 -0.57 -16.54
CA SER A 66 6.65 -2.00 -16.31
C SER A 66 8.09 -2.37 -16.67
N LEU A 67 8.70 -3.24 -15.87
CA LEU A 67 10.02 -3.84 -16.11
C LEU A 67 9.94 -5.18 -16.82
N ASN A 68 8.75 -5.77 -16.97
CA ASN A 68 8.58 -7.07 -17.58
C ASN A 68 7.19 -7.25 -18.22
N ASP A 69 7.07 -8.26 -19.06
CA ASP A 69 5.83 -8.59 -19.77
C ASP A 69 4.86 -9.44 -18.92
N LYS A 70 5.01 -9.42 -17.59
CA LYS A 70 4.13 -10.20 -16.72
C LYS A 70 2.79 -9.49 -16.53
N GLU A 71 1.73 -10.31 -16.47
CA GLU A 71 0.44 -9.85 -15.97
C GLU A 71 0.57 -9.31 -14.55
N LEU A 72 -0.29 -8.35 -14.22
CA LEU A 72 -0.32 -7.72 -12.91
C LEU A 72 -0.57 -8.77 -11.82
N GLY A 73 0.34 -8.85 -10.87
CA GLY A 73 0.33 -9.87 -9.82
C GLY A 73 1.73 -10.23 -9.34
N ILE A 74 1.89 -11.40 -8.73
CA ILE A 74 3.17 -11.81 -8.14
C ILE A 74 4.26 -11.89 -9.22
N GLY A 75 5.36 -11.15 -9.00
CA GLY A 75 6.51 -11.07 -9.89
C GLY A 75 6.45 -9.97 -10.95
N ALA A 76 5.30 -9.32 -11.15
CA ALA A 76 5.23 -8.08 -11.91
C ALA A 76 6.17 -7.04 -11.29
N GLY A 77 6.89 -6.32 -12.15
CA GLY A 77 7.91 -5.37 -11.73
C GLY A 77 7.72 -4.01 -12.37
N ARG A 78 8.04 -2.94 -11.66
CA ARG A 78 8.05 -1.57 -12.19
C ARG A 78 9.34 -0.84 -11.86
N PHE A 79 9.74 0.05 -12.77
CA PHE A 79 10.78 1.03 -12.54
C PHE A 79 10.14 2.31 -12.00
N CYS A 80 10.76 2.98 -11.03
CA CYS A 80 10.31 4.29 -10.57
C CYS A 80 11.49 5.28 -10.50
N GLU A 81 11.32 6.46 -11.11
CA GLU A 81 12.22 7.61 -10.92
C GLU A 81 11.65 8.50 -9.80
N LEU A 82 12.36 8.61 -8.68
CA LEU A 82 11.96 9.37 -7.50
C LEU A 82 12.56 10.78 -7.53
N ASP A 83 11.74 11.80 -7.24
CA ASP A 83 12.19 13.20 -7.25
C ASP A 83 13.29 13.46 -6.21
N GLY A 84 14.52 13.70 -6.68
CA GLY A 84 15.67 14.03 -5.82
C GLY A 84 16.25 12.84 -5.03
N PHE A 85 15.77 11.61 -5.26
CA PHE A 85 16.24 10.41 -4.55
C PHE A 85 16.86 9.34 -5.45
N GLY A 86 16.78 9.49 -6.78
CA GLY A 86 17.31 8.52 -7.74
C GLY A 86 16.21 7.57 -8.23
N SER A 87 16.57 6.34 -8.59
CA SER A 87 15.62 5.37 -9.13
C SER A 87 15.62 4.05 -8.36
N ILE A 88 14.48 3.39 -8.36
CA ILE A 88 14.29 2.07 -7.75
C ILE A 88 13.56 1.14 -8.70
N GLU A 89 13.75 -0.15 -8.50
CA GLU A 89 12.90 -1.18 -9.08
C GLU A 89 12.09 -1.84 -7.98
N GLU A 90 10.83 -2.11 -8.29
CA GLU A 90 9.88 -2.69 -7.35
C GLU A 90 9.24 -3.93 -7.96
N TYR A 91 9.11 -4.99 -7.18
CA TYR A 91 8.57 -6.26 -7.66
C TYR A 91 7.53 -6.79 -6.68
N ILE A 92 6.32 -7.08 -7.15
CA ILE A 92 5.23 -7.59 -6.33
C ILE A 92 5.60 -8.98 -5.80
N THR A 93 5.49 -9.16 -4.48
CA THR A 93 5.74 -10.41 -3.76
C THR A 93 4.47 -11.02 -3.18
N ALA A 94 3.40 -10.23 -3.03
CA ALA A 94 2.07 -10.71 -2.67
C ALA A 94 1.00 -9.81 -3.31
N TRP A 95 -0.10 -10.42 -3.75
CA TRP A 95 -1.18 -9.73 -4.43
C TRP A 95 -2.53 -10.27 -3.95
N TYR A 96 -3.39 -9.39 -3.45
CA TYR A 96 -4.72 -9.71 -2.95
C TYR A 96 -5.71 -8.78 -3.63
N PRO A 97 -6.32 -9.21 -4.76
CA PRO A 97 -7.24 -8.39 -5.53
C PRO A 97 -8.32 -7.78 -4.66
N GLY A 98 -8.57 -6.47 -4.84
CA GLY A 98 -9.54 -5.71 -4.06
C GLY A 98 -9.09 -5.34 -2.65
N VAL A 99 -7.95 -5.83 -2.16
CA VAL A 99 -7.55 -5.71 -0.74
C VAL A 99 -6.19 -5.06 -0.58
N GLY A 100 -5.16 -5.52 -1.28
CA GLY A 100 -3.81 -5.01 -1.04
C GLY A 100 -2.71 -5.80 -1.72
N PHE A 101 -1.49 -5.31 -1.60
CA PHE A 101 -0.31 -5.94 -2.18
C PHE A 101 0.95 -5.62 -1.40
N VAL A 102 1.97 -6.45 -1.61
CA VAL A 102 3.32 -6.27 -1.07
C VAL A 102 4.30 -6.30 -2.23
N TYR A 103 5.29 -5.42 -2.21
CA TYR A 103 6.41 -5.45 -3.15
C TYR A 103 7.75 -5.31 -2.44
N ARG A 104 8.79 -5.90 -3.04
CA ARG A 104 10.19 -5.68 -2.68
C ARG A 104 10.74 -4.50 -3.46
N ILE A 105 11.63 -3.74 -2.85
CA ILE A 105 12.28 -2.55 -3.41
C ILE A 105 13.79 -2.79 -3.44
N THR A 106 14.45 -2.42 -4.54
CA THR A 106 15.91 -2.48 -4.65
C THR A 106 16.62 -1.52 -3.69
N PRO A 107 17.87 -1.80 -3.28
CA PRO A 107 18.63 -0.88 -2.43
C PRO A 107 18.76 0.52 -3.04
N LEU A 108 18.65 1.55 -2.21
CA LEU A 108 18.80 2.95 -2.61
C LEU A 108 19.59 3.72 -1.54
N GLY A 109 20.77 4.24 -1.92
CA GLY A 109 21.69 4.87 -0.98
C GLY A 109 21.95 3.96 0.24
N PRO A 110 21.73 4.43 1.48
CA PRO A 110 21.91 3.65 2.72
C PRO A 110 20.81 2.61 3.02
N LEU A 111 19.67 2.65 2.32
CA LEU A 111 18.66 1.59 2.39
C LEU A 111 19.14 0.36 1.64
N ASP A 112 19.05 -0.78 2.31
CA ASP A 112 19.15 -2.08 1.66
C ASP A 112 17.78 -2.51 1.11
N LYS A 113 17.67 -3.76 0.62
CA LYS A 113 16.42 -4.36 0.19
C LYS A 113 15.32 -4.12 1.23
N SER A 114 14.21 -3.57 0.75
CA SER A 114 13.08 -3.15 1.57
C SER A 114 11.79 -3.78 1.03
N HIS A 115 10.74 -3.79 1.86
CA HIS A 115 9.42 -4.29 1.48
C HIS A 115 8.37 -3.26 1.86
N SER A 116 7.43 -2.99 0.96
CA SER A 116 6.27 -2.15 1.27
C SER A 116 4.99 -2.94 1.14
N SER A 117 4.08 -2.74 2.09
CA SER A 117 2.70 -3.26 2.08
C SER A 117 1.74 -2.10 1.92
N TRP A 118 0.76 -2.26 1.04
CA TRP A 118 -0.37 -1.36 0.83
C TRP A 118 -1.64 -2.17 1.06
N TRP A 119 -2.47 -1.75 2.01
CA TRP A 119 -3.57 -2.57 2.51
C TRP A 119 -4.83 -1.76 2.76
N LEU A 120 -5.96 -2.25 2.27
CA LEU A 120 -7.27 -1.67 2.43
C LEU A 120 -8.07 -2.42 3.49
N THR A 121 -8.72 -1.65 4.36
CA THR A 121 -9.69 -2.16 5.34
C THR A 121 -11.00 -1.41 5.16
N GLN A 122 -12.05 -2.13 4.77
CA GLN A 122 -13.41 -1.57 4.73
C GLN A 122 -13.88 -1.18 6.15
N MET A 123 -14.38 0.05 6.28
CA MET A 123 -14.97 0.55 7.53
C MET A 123 -16.48 0.30 7.58
N PRO A 124 -17.08 0.20 8.79
CA PRO A 124 -18.53 -0.02 8.93
C PRO A 124 -19.42 1.05 8.31
N ASP A 125 -18.92 2.28 8.17
CA ASP A 125 -19.64 3.42 7.59
C ASP A 125 -19.47 3.54 6.07
N GLY A 126 -18.89 2.53 5.42
CA GLY A 126 -18.68 2.47 3.98
C GLY A 126 -17.41 3.17 3.48
N ARG A 127 -16.67 3.86 4.36
CA ARG A 127 -15.34 4.41 4.06
C ARG A 127 -14.29 3.30 4.02
N THR A 128 -13.08 3.66 3.61
CA THR A 128 -11.95 2.73 3.52
C THR A 128 -10.75 3.29 4.24
N GLU A 129 -10.14 2.50 5.14
CA GLU A 129 -8.80 2.79 5.62
C GLU A 129 -7.77 2.24 4.64
N LEU A 130 -6.85 3.09 4.18
CA LEU A 130 -5.64 2.68 3.49
C LEU A 130 -4.47 2.76 4.47
N ALA A 131 -3.82 1.63 4.71
CA ALA A 131 -2.61 1.52 5.51
C ALA A 131 -1.40 1.19 4.63
N VAL A 132 -0.30 1.89 4.86
CA VAL A 132 0.99 1.62 4.23
C VAL A 132 2.04 1.34 5.30
N ALA A 133 2.80 0.27 5.09
CA ALA A 133 3.97 -0.05 5.88
C ALA A 133 5.19 -0.20 4.98
N LEU A 134 6.34 0.28 5.45
CA LEU A 134 7.64 0.08 4.81
C LEU A 134 8.57 -0.56 5.84
N SER A 135 9.03 -1.78 5.55
CA SER A 135 10.05 -2.48 6.33
C SER A 135 11.37 -2.51 5.59
N TYR A 136 12.47 -2.22 6.28
CA TYR A 136 13.76 -2.02 5.66
C TYR A 136 14.93 -2.43 6.56
N ASN A 137 16.07 -2.63 5.91
CA ASN A 137 17.37 -2.78 6.55
C ASN A 137 18.29 -1.64 6.13
N ILE A 138 19.33 -1.40 6.93
CA ILE A 138 20.36 -0.39 6.68
C ILE A 138 21.68 -1.11 6.39
N ARG A 139 22.38 -0.69 5.33
CA ARG A 139 23.75 -1.13 5.01
C ARG A 139 24.79 -0.11 5.47
N PHE A 140 26.08 -0.47 5.46
CA PHE A 140 27.25 0.38 5.82
C PHE A 140 27.60 0.57 7.31
N GLY A 141 27.30 -0.42 8.17
CA GLY A 141 27.92 -0.49 9.51
C GLY A 141 27.58 0.67 10.47
N LEU A 142 28.46 0.95 11.44
CA LEU A 142 28.18 1.87 12.58
C LEU A 142 28.14 3.36 12.16
N PHE A 143 28.99 3.77 11.21
CA PHE A 143 28.97 5.12 10.63
C PHE A 143 27.70 5.39 9.83
N GLY A 144 27.12 4.36 9.20
CA GLY A 144 25.81 4.42 8.56
C GLY A 144 24.60 4.34 9.52
N LYS A 145 24.77 4.09 10.82
CA LYS A 145 23.65 3.97 11.77
C LYS A 145 23.26 5.29 12.45
N VAL A 146 24.22 6.14 12.81
CA VAL A 146 23.95 7.34 13.65
C VAL A 146 23.39 8.50 12.84
N MET A 147 24.03 8.89 11.73
CA MET A 147 23.52 9.95 10.83
C MET A 147 22.22 9.57 10.10
N HIS A 148 21.96 8.28 9.99
CA HIS A 148 20.85 7.74 9.21
C HIS A 148 19.56 7.51 10.02
N LYS A 149 19.70 7.08 11.29
CA LYS A 149 18.55 6.69 12.13
C LYS A 149 17.61 7.87 12.45
N LEU A 150 18.11 9.10 12.45
CA LEU A 150 17.29 10.29 12.73
C LEU A 150 16.79 10.97 11.45
N VAL A 151 17.65 11.21 10.46
CA VAL A 151 17.27 11.98 9.26
C VAL A 151 16.45 11.15 8.27
N MET A 152 16.88 9.93 7.94
CA MET A 152 16.14 9.12 6.97
C MET A 152 14.82 8.65 7.55
N ARG A 153 14.82 8.15 8.80
CA ARG A 153 13.58 7.70 9.44
C ARG A 153 12.53 8.80 9.46
N LYS A 154 12.91 10.01 9.85
CA LYS A 154 12.03 11.19 9.83
C LYS A 154 11.50 11.48 8.43
N LYS A 155 12.36 11.48 7.40
CA LYS A 155 11.92 11.64 6.00
C LYS A 155 10.91 10.56 5.58
N LEU A 156 11.13 9.31 5.95
CA LEU A 156 10.20 8.22 5.63
C LEU A 156 8.86 8.40 6.37
N GLU A 157 8.90 8.72 7.67
CA GLU A 157 7.73 9.01 8.51
C GLU A 157 6.95 10.24 8.01
N GLU A 158 7.60 11.22 7.39
CA GLU A 158 6.95 12.38 6.74
C GLU A 158 6.41 12.04 5.34
N SER A 159 7.10 11.20 4.58
CA SER A 159 6.74 10.88 3.19
C SER A 159 5.51 9.98 3.05
N LEU A 160 5.33 9.00 3.97
CA LEU A 160 4.21 8.06 3.89
C LEU A 160 2.85 8.77 4.07
N PRO A 161 2.65 9.61 5.10
CA PRO A 161 1.41 10.40 5.22
C PRO A 161 1.14 11.28 4.00
N GLY A 162 2.16 11.95 3.45
CA GLY A 162 2.00 12.78 2.24
C GLY A 162 1.52 11.96 1.04
N THR A 163 2.07 10.76 0.85
CA THR A 163 1.65 9.83 -0.20
C THR A 163 0.21 9.37 -0.01
N LEU A 164 -0.16 9.00 1.22
CA LEU A 164 -1.52 8.59 1.57
C LEU A 164 -2.54 9.71 1.35
N LEU A 165 -2.18 10.95 1.68
CA LEU A 165 -3.03 12.12 1.42
C LEU A 165 -3.22 12.35 -0.08
N ALA A 166 -2.16 12.21 -0.89
CA ALA A 166 -2.29 12.33 -2.34
C ALA A 166 -3.28 11.32 -2.92
N VAL A 167 -3.20 10.05 -2.48
CA VAL A 167 -4.15 8.99 -2.86
C VAL A 167 -5.57 9.34 -2.42
N LYS A 168 -5.76 9.74 -1.15
CA LYS A 168 -7.05 10.16 -0.62
C LYS A 168 -7.68 11.26 -1.48
N HIS A 169 -6.93 12.33 -1.75
CA HIS A 169 -7.43 13.46 -2.54
C HIS A 169 -7.80 13.03 -3.97
N LYS A 170 -6.98 12.19 -4.61
CA LYS A 170 -7.25 11.67 -5.96
C LYS A 170 -8.54 10.85 -6.01
N VAL A 171 -8.70 9.88 -5.09
CA VAL A 171 -9.88 9.01 -5.05
C VAL A 171 -11.15 9.81 -4.75
N GLU A 172 -11.11 10.68 -3.74
CA GLU A 172 -12.28 11.48 -3.36
C GLU A 172 -12.71 12.45 -4.47
N SER A 173 -11.75 13.02 -5.22
CA SER A 173 -12.05 13.88 -6.37
C SER A 173 -12.74 13.08 -7.50
N ASN A 174 -12.26 11.87 -7.79
CA ASN A 174 -12.88 10.99 -8.80
C ASN A 174 -14.29 10.55 -8.41
N ALA A 175 -14.52 10.27 -7.12
CA ALA A 175 -15.82 9.88 -6.60
C ALA A 175 -16.86 11.02 -6.73
N VAL A 176 -16.47 12.26 -6.42
CA VAL A 176 -17.33 13.45 -6.60
C VAL A 176 -17.72 13.64 -8.06
N MET A 177 -16.76 13.51 -8.99
CA MET A 177 -17.04 13.64 -10.43
C MET A 177 -18.02 12.57 -10.93
N THR A 178 -17.89 11.34 -10.44
CA THR A 178 -18.80 10.23 -10.82
C THR A 178 -20.20 10.43 -10.25
N SER A 179 -20.33 10.94 -9.02
CA SER A 179 -21.62 11.23 -8.39
C SER A 179 -22.31 12.47 -8.96
N SER A 180 -21.57 13.41 -9.55
CA SER A 180 -22.11 14.61 -10.19
C SER A 180 -22.59 14.36 -11.63
N ALA A 181 -22.17 13.25 -12.24
CA ALA A 181 -22.49 12.89 -13.62
C ALA A 181 -23.63 11.85 -13.73
N ALA A 182 -24.19 11.40 -12.60
CA ALA A 182 -25.27 10.43 -12.49
C ALA A 182 -26.55 11.11 -11.98
#